data_AF-A0A7Y3B451-F1
#
_entry.id   AF-A0A7Y3B451-F1
#
_cell.length_a   1.000
_cell.length_b   1.000
_cell.length_c   1.000
_cell.angle_alpha   90.00
_cell.angle_beta   90.00
_cell.angle_gamma   90.00
#
_symmetry.space_group_name_H-M   'P 1'
#
loop_
_entity.id
_entity.type
_entity.pdbx_description
1 polymer ?
#
loop_
_entity_poly.entity_id
_entity_poly.type
_entity_poly.pdbx_seq_one_letter_code
_entity_poly.pdbx_strand_id
1 'polypeptide(L)'
;MKVALFVFGLLAALFGGAAALFTLGEGAALVVVIALVAIAIAGFFVGRPVARGLLVGVVAVFLLSAAFIGNGVAQLVNAFTTTEGPVDPPDPVALSAAEGKVDAVRDAVAFRLELTEAEMTAYVLDGLQGVEDNPLRSVSLDVVDGADGAPGRLEFDVEFKGGGVGATGWLSVALERGAVQVELGDVSVGSFDLPGVAQTSLEDLVERVADFNETLATADADVQSIVLADDRLVITGTQTNSDLLTSGTLLSGLRDAATTAVGSVAPPPERLGPGTVNSASAPGSPVYVALGDSLAANVGVAEARNGYVSRFHRQLELLDGVDYGLRNFGVSGETTGTLIRGGQLAAAVGFMEANEVAYVTIDIGANNLLGHLGSEACTSSLEDPDCASRVRATFDSYGPDLEVILEEISDAAPDATILFLTAYNPFSLGLGTPFESDTDTTLSQFNAIAAGIAGEYGVRIADGFAPMQNTTAATTHMLDGRPDIHPLPIGYDILAASLLDALSG
;
A
#
# COMPACT_ATOMS: atom_id res chain seq x y z
N MET A 1 -60.36 -18.07 10.88
CA MET A 1 -59.65 -19.14 10.13
C MET A 1 -58.95 -18.62 8.89
N LYS A 2 -59.65 -18.13 7.85
CA LYS A 2 -58.99 -17.58 6.64
C LYS A 2 -58.08 -16.37 6.94
N VAL A 3 -58.53 -15.45 7.78
CA VAL A 3 -57.71 -14.33 8.28
C VAL A 3 -56.48 -14.82 9.06
N ALA A 4 -56.63 -15.86 9.88
CA ALA A 4 -55.51 -16.46 10.61
C ALA A 4 -54.49 -17.12 9.65
N LEU A 5 -54.95 -17.83 8.62
CA LEU A 5 -54.09 -18.42 7.58
C LEU A 5 -53.32 -17.34 6.83
N PHE A 6 -53.97 -16.21 6.52
CA PHE A 6 -53.29 -15.09 5.89
C PHE A 6 -52.21 -14.48 6.79
N VAL A 7 -52.54 -14.17 8.05
CA VAL A 7 -51.59 -13.60 9.01
C VAL A 7 -50.42 -14.54 9.29
N PHE A 8 -50.68 -15.81 9.62
CA PHE A 8 -49.62 -16.79 9.84
C PHE A 8 -48.86 -17.16 8.56
N GLY A 9 -49.48 -17.03 7.38
CA GLY A 9 -48.79 -17.17 6.11
C GLY A 9 -47.79 -16.05 5.85
N LEU A 10 -48.12 -14.80 6.20
CA LEU A 10 -47.18 -13.68 6.14
C LEU A 10 -46.04 -13.82 7.18
N LEU A 11 -46.36 -14.25 8.41
CA LEU A 11 -45.34 -14.52 9.42
C LEU A 11 -44.42 -15.69 9.01
N ALA A 12 -44.99 -16.75 8.45
CA ALA A 12 -44.21 -17.86 7.90
C ALA A 12 -43.35 -17.40 6.73
N ALA A 13 -43.87 -16.55 5.84
CA ALA A 13 -43.08 -15.98 4.74
C ALA A 13 -41.91 -15.14 5.25
N LEU A 14 -42.13 -14.31 6.27
CA LEU A 14 -41.08 -13.49 6.88
C LEU A 14 -39.99 -14.36 7.55
N PHE A 15 -40.37 -15.23 8.48
CA PHE A 15 -39.41 -16.03 9.26
C PHE A 15 -38.81 -17.18 8.43
N GLY A 16 -39.59 -17.81 7.56
CA GLY A 16 -39.10 -18.83 6.64
C GLY A 16 -38.21 -18.25 5.55
N GLY A 17 -38.55 -17.06 5.04
CA GLY A 17 -37.71 -16.30 4.11
C GLY A 17 -36.39 -15.89 4.76
N ALA A 18 -36.41 -15.35 5.98
CA ALA A 18 -35.21 -15.02 6.72
C ALA A 18 -34.36 -16.26 7.02
N ALA A 19 -34.96 -17.38 7.46
CA ALA A 19 -34.23 -18.62 7.69
C ALA A 19 -33.57 -19.14 6.41
N ALA A 20 -34.28 -19.09 5.27
CA ALA A 20 -33.71 -19.46 3.97
C ALA A 20 -32.64 -18.47 3.49
N LEU A 21 -32.77 -17.17 3.77
CA LEU A 21 -31.77 -16.17 3.43
C LEU A 21 -30.43 -16.48 4.09
N PHE A 22 -30.45 -16.72 5.39
CA PHE A 22 -29.23 -17.00 6.16
C PHE A 22 -28.68 -18.42 6.02
N THR A 23 -29.32 -19.32 5.27
CA THR A 23 -28.87 -20.73 5.15
C THR A 23 -28.74 -21.23 3.72
N LEU A 24 -29.41 -20.57 2.77
CA LEU A 24 -29.54 -20.99 1.37
C LEU A 24 -29.36 -19.83 0.39
N GLY A 25 -29.12 -18.61 0.89
CA GLY A 25 -28.94 -17.40 0.08
C GLY A 25 -30.23 -16.74 -0.44
N GLU A 26 -30.06 -15.60 -1.12
CA GLU A 26 -31.14 -14.70 -1.54
C GLU A 26 -32.17 -15.35 -2.48
N GLY A 27 -31.68 -16.15 -3.45
CA GLY A 27 -32.54 -16.79 -4.44
C GLY A 27 -33.52 -17.78 -3.81
N ALA A 28 -33.04 -18.60 -2.87
CA ALA A 28 -33.88 -19.54 -2.13
C ALA A 28 -34.87 -18.82 -1.20
N ALA A 29 -34.41 -17.75 -0.52
CA ALA A 29 -35.26 -16.92 0.32
C ALA A 29 -36.46 -16.34 -0.45
N LEU A 30 -36.20 -15.78 -1.63
CA LEU A 30 -37.24 -15.21 -2.49
C LEU A 30 -38.29 -16.26 -2.88
N VAL A 31 -37.86 -17.45 -3.27
CA VAL A 31 -38.76 -18.56 -3.63
C VAL A 31 -39.63 -18.98 -2.44
N VAL A 32 -39.05 -19.10 -1.24
CA VAL A 32 -39.78 -19.46 -0.02
C VAL A 32 -40.81 -18.39 0.34
N VAL A 33 -40.46 -17.11 0.26
CA VAL A 33 -41.39 -16.00 0.51
C VAL A 33 -42.55 -16.03 -0.47
N ILE A 34 -42.29 -16.13 -1.77
CA ILE A 34 -43.32 -16.16 -2.82
C ILE A 34 -44.26 -17.35 -2.61
N ALA A 35 -43.72 -18.53 -2.32
CA ALA A 35 -44.52 -19.73 -2.10
C ALA A 35 -45.44 -19.60 -0.88
N LEU A 36 -44.94 -19.09 0.25
CA LEU A 36 -45.72 -18.94 1.48
C LEU A 36 -46.79 -17.84 1.37
N VAL A 37 -46.49 -16.75 0.66
CA VAL A 37 -47.48 -15.71 0.33
C VAL A 37 -48.56 -16.26 -0.61
N ALA A 38 -48.18 -17.03 -1.63
CA ALA A 38 -49.14 -17.66 -2.54
C ALA A 38 -50.06 -18.65 -1.79
N ILE A 39 -49.53 -19.44 -0.85
CA ILE A 39 -50.31 -20.33 0.02
C ILE A 39 -51.29 -19.53 0.90
N ALA A 40 -50.84 -18.41 1.46
CA ALA A 40 -51.66 -17.52 2.27
C ALA A 40 -52.86 -16.95 1.49
N ILE A 41 -52.63 -16.53 0.24
CA ILE A 41 -53.65 -16.00 -0.68
C ILE A 41 -54.60 -17.11 -1.15
N ALA A 42 -54.06 -18.27 -1.57
CA ALA A 42 -54.84 -19.43 -2.02
C ALA A 42 -55.83 -19.92 -0.93
N GLY A 43 -55.47 -19.75 0.34
CA GLY A 43 -56.31 -20.00 1.51
C GLY A 43 -57.70 -19.35 1.49
N PHE A 44 -57.87 -18.23 0.77
CA PHE A 44 -59.17 -17.57 0.64
C PHE A 44 -60.11 -18.29 -0.32
N PHE A 45 -59.58 -19.03 -1.28
CA PHE A 45 -60.32 -19.64 -2.40
C PHE A 45 -60.64 -21.13 -2.19
N VAL A 46 -60.04 -21.78 -1.18
CA VAL A 46 -60.24 -23.20 -0.91
C VAL A 46 -61.30 -23.49 0.17
N GLY A 47 -61.77 -24.73 0.19
CA GLY A 47 -62.75 -25.22 1.17
C GLY A 47 -62.20 -25.28 2.61
N ARG A 48 -63.10 -25.25 3.60
CA ARG A 48 -62.75 -25.26 5.04
C ARG A 48 -61.75 -26.34 5.48
N PRO A 49 -61.85 -27.63 5.09
CA PRO A 49 -60.89 -28.64 5.53
C PRO A 49 -59.49 -28.41 4.96
N VAL A 50 -59.38 -27.98 3.69
CA VAL A 50 -58.11 -27.66 3.04
C VAL A 50 -57.47 -26.42 3.67
N ALA A 51 -58.24 -25.36 3.89
CA ALA A 51 -57.76 -24.15 4.58
C ALA A 51 -57.27 -24.43 6.01
N ARG A 52 -57.85 -25.43 6.71
CA ARG A 52 -57.38 -25.85 8.03
C ARG A 52 -56.04 -26.60 7.97
N GLY A 53 -55.86 -27.47 6.99
CA GLY A 53 -54.58 -28.15 6.74
C GLY A 53 -53.46 -27.18 6.37
N LEU A 54 -53.75 -26.23 5.46
CA LEU A 54 -52.80 -25.16 5.11
C LEU A 54 -52.42 -24.32 6.33
N LEU A 55 -53.39 -23.95 7.17
CA LEU A 55 -53.13 -23.18 8.41
C LEU A 55 -52.20 -23.92 9.36
N VAL A 56 -52.42 -25.23 9.56
CA VAL A 56 -51.52 -26.05 10.40
C VAL A 56 -50.11 -26.09 9.80
N GLY A 57 -50.00 -26.23 8.48
CA GLY A 57 -48.72 -26.20 7.76
C GLY A 57 -47.96 -24.88 7.93
N VAL A 58 -48.59 -23.73 7.64
CA VAL A 58 -47.91 -22.43 7.78
C VAL A 58 -47.59 -22.07 9.23
N VAL A 59 -48.44 -22.46 10.20
CA VAL A 59 -48.12 -22.27 11.62
C VAL A 59 -46.93 -23.13 12.03
N ALA A 60 -46.84 -24.37 11.55
CA ALA A 60 -45.68 -25.22 11.79
C ALA A 60 -44.39 -24.63 11.19
N VAL A 61 -44.45 -24.16 9.93
CA VAL A 61 -43.31 -23.48 9.28
C VAL A 61 -42.88 -22.25 10.08
N PHE A 62 -43.83 -21.39 10.45
CA PHE A 62 -43.53 -20.21 11.26
C PHE A 62 -42.87 -20.57 12.60
N LEU A 63 -43.42 -21.52 13.36
CA LEU A 63 -42.86 -21.90 14.66
C LEU A 63 -41.46 -22.53 14.54
N LEU A 64 -41.24 -23.37 13.53
CA LEU A 64 -39.94 -23.99 13.27
C LEU A 64 -38.91 -22.94 12.86
N SER A 65 -39.24 -22.05 11.93
CA SER A 65 -38.34 -20.97 11.49
C SER A 65 -38.07 -19.96 12.60
N ALA A 66 -39.08 -19.60 13.41
CA ALA A 66 -38.90 -18.70 14.54
C ALA A 66 -38.04 -19.32 15.66
N ALA A 67 -38.21 -20.62 15.93
CA ALA A 67 -37.35 -21.32 16.89
C ALA A 67 -35.91 -21.45 16.36
N PHE A 68 -35.74 -21.75 15.07
CA PHE A 68 -34.44 -21.80 14.41
C PHE A 68 -33.70 -20.46 14.49
N ILE A 69 -34.36 -19.38 14.06
CA ILE A 69 -33.79 -18.03 14.12
C ILE A 69 -33.53 -17.62 15.58
N GLY A 70 -34.48 -17.87 16.49
CA GLY A 70 -34.33 -17.50 17.90
C GLY A 70 -33.15 -18.22 18.57
N ASN A 71 -32.95 -19.50 18.28
CA ASN A 71 -31.80 -20.25 18.78
C ASN A 71 -30.49 -19.78 18.14
N GLY A 72 -30.50 -19.52 16.83
CA GLY A 72 -29.35 -18.99 16.12
C GLY A 72 -28.90 -17.63 16.66
N VAL A 73 -29.83 -16.69 16.83
CA VAL A 73 -29.53 -15.37 17.42
C VAL A 73 -29.00 -15.52 18.84
N ALA A 74 -29.57 -16.41 19.66
CA ALA A 74 -29.05 -16.64 21.01
C ALA A 74 -27.62 -17.19 21.00
N GLN A 75 -27.31 -18.11 20.07
CA GLN A 75 -25.95 -18.63 19.90
C GLN A 75 -24.98 -17.57 19.39
N LEU A 76 -25.38 -16.75 18.42
CA LEU A 76 -24.58 -15.63 17.91
C LEU A 76 -24.29 -14.61 19.01
N VAL A 77 -25.33 -14.18 19.75
CA VAL A 77 -25.16 -13.27 20.89
C VAL A 77 -24.20 -13.86 21.91
N ASN A 78 -24.36 -15.15 22.25
CA ASN A 78 -23.45 -15.82 23.18
C ASN A 78 -22.02 -15.90 22.64
N ALA A 79 -21.84 -16.16 21.35
CA ALA A 79 -20.53 -16.23 20.70
C ALA A 79 -19.80 -14.87 20.74
N PHE A 80 -20.48 -13.78 20.39
CA PHE A 80 -19.87 -12.44 20.33
C PHE A 80 -19.77 -11.73 21.68
N THR A 81 -20.57 -12.11 22.69
CA THR A 81 -20.57 -11.45 24.01
C THR A 81 -19.81 -12.22 25.09
N THR A 82 -19.48 -13.50 24.88
CA THR A 82 -18.70 -14.26 25.84
C THR A 82 -17.21 -14.04 25.63
N THR A 83 -16.58 -13.29 26.54
CA THR A 83 -15.13 -12.97 26.48
C THR A 83 -14.32 -13.69 27.55
N GLU A 84 -15.00 -14.28 28.56
CA GLU A 84 -14.36 -15.07 29.62
C GLU A 84 -13.77 -16.38 29.07
N GLY A 85 -12.54 -16.70 29.48
CA GLY A 85 -11.82 -17.92 29.10
C GLY A 85 -10.52 -17.65 28.33
N PRO A 86 -9.59 -18.61 28.31
CA PRO A 86 -8.32 -18.45 27.59
C PRO A 86 -8.53 -18.56 26.07
N VAL A 87 -7.64 -17.90 25.32
CA VAL A 87 -7.34 -18.25 23.93
C VAL A 87 -6.50 -19.54 23.95
N ASP A 88 -6.67 -20.41 22.98
CA ASP A 88 -5.85 -21.61 22.85
C ASP A 88 -4.38 -21.22 22.66
N PRO A 89 -3.44 -21.90 23.35
CA PRO A 89 -2.04 -21.53 23.27
C PRO A 89 -1.49 -21.79 21.85
N PRO A 90 -0.73 -20.84 21.26
CA PRO A 90 -0.10 -21.03 19.96
C PRO A 90 0.94 -22.15 20.01
N ASP A 91 1.23 -22.76 18.85
CA ASP A 91 2.38 -23.67 18.74
C ASP A 91 3.67 -22.88 19.03
N PRO A 92 4.43 -23.27 20.07
CA PRO A 92 5.56 -22.46 20.54
C PRO A 92 6.73 -22.44 19.56
N VAL A 93 6.86 -23.45 18.69
CA VAL A 93 7.92 -23.51 17.69
C VAL A 93 7.57 -22.58 16.53
N ALA A 94 6.33 -22.63 16.05
CA ALA A 94 5.84 -21.77 14.99
C ALA A 94 5.81 -20.30 15.43
N LEU A 95 5.37 -20.00 16.67
CA LEU A 95 5.38 -18.65 17.21
C LEU A 95 6.80 -18.09 17.27
N SER A 96 7.74 -18.83 17.88
CA SER A 96 9.13 -18.37 18.01
C SER A 96 9.80 -18.15 16.64
N ALA A 97 9.48 -18.97 15.63
CA ALA A 97 9.96 -18.77 14.28
C ALA A 97 9.36 -17.52 13.62
N ALA A 98 8.04 -17.30 13.77
CA ALA A 98 7.35 -16.11 13.27
C ALA A 98 7.91 -14.83 13.90
N GLU A 99 8.02 -14.77 15.23
CA GLU A 99 8.59 -13.62 15.96
C GLU A 99 10.02 -13.33 15.51
N GLY A 100 10.87 -14.36 15.40
CA GLY A 100 12.24 -14.19 14.94
C GLY A 100 12.33 -13.60 13.52
N LYS A 101 11.41 -13.99 12.63
CA LYS A 101 11.34 -13.44 11.26
C LYS A 101 10.82 -12.00 11.26
N VAL A 102 9.78 -11.69 12.04
CA VAL A 102 9.21 -10.33 12.14
C VAL A 102 10.23 -9.37 12.76
N ASP A 103 10.91 -9.77 13.84
CA ASP A 103 11.93 -8.94 14.49
C ASP A 103 13.15 -8.72 13.58
N ALA A 104 13.54 -9.72 12.77
CA ALA A 104 14.62 -9.55 11.80
C ALA A 104 14.30 -8.50 10.72
N VAL A 105 13.02 -8.24 10.46
CA VAL A 105 12.57 -7.27 9.46
C VAL A 105 12.50 -5.84 10.02
N ARG A 106 12.23 -5.67 11.33
CA ARG A 106 12.11 -4.34 11.96
C ARG A 106 13.36 -3.49 11.85
N ASP A 107 14.53 -4.10 11.86
CA ASP A 107 15.81 -3.39 11.77
C ASP A 107 16.41 -3.42 10.35
N ALA A 108 15.68 -3.97 9.37
CA ALA A 108 16.19 -4.18 8.02
C ALA A 108 15.80 -3.05 7.06
N VAL A 109 16.81 -2.55 6.33
CA VAL A 109 16.66 -1.54 5.26
C VAL A 109 15.70 -1.98 4.17
N ALA A 110 15.76 -3.25 3.81
CA ALA A 110 14.84 -3.94 2.94
C ALA A 110 14.53 -5.30 3.52
N PHE A 111 13.28 -5.73 3.35
CA PHE A 111 12.78 -6.92 4.00
C PHE A 111 12.02 -7.82 3.04
N ARG A 112 12.10 -9.11 3.31
CA ARG A 112 11.26 -10.13 2.69
C ARG A 112 10.83 -11.04 3.82
N LEU A 113 9.60 -10.86 4.28
CA LEU A 113 9.01 -11.63 5.35
C LEU A 113 8.25 -12.80 4.72
N GLU A 114 8.66 -14.03 5.05
CA GLU A 114 7.94 -15.23 4.62
C GLU A 114 7.38 -15.96 5.83
N LEU A 115 6.06 -16.02 5.94
CA LEU A 115 5.35 -16.74 6.99
C LEU A 115 4.57 -17.90 6.39
N THR A 116 4.78 -19.10 6.94
CA THR A 116 3.93 -20.26 6.67
C THR A 116 2.59 -20.14 7.40
N GLU A 117 1.59 -20.91 6.98
CA GLU A 117 0.27 -20.99 7.67
C GLU A 117 0.38 -21.24 9.18
N ALA A 118 1.26 -22.15 9.58
CA ALA A 118 1.49 -22.47 10.98
C ALA A 118 2.07 -21.27 11.76
N GLU A 119 3.02 -20.56 11.14
CA GLU A 119 3.64 -19.36 11.73
C GLU A 119 2.64 -18.20 11.81
N MET A 120 1.84 -17.96 10.76
CA MET A 120 0.77 -16.95 10.78
C MET A 120 -0.28 -17.26 11.84
N THR A 121 -0.77 -18.51 11.88
CA THR A 121 -1.76 -18.95 12.86
C THR A 121 -1.24 -18.75 14.28
N ALA A 122 0.00 -19.15 14.55
CA ALA A 122 0.61 -18.98 15.86
C ALA A 122 0.77 -17.50 16.24
N TYR A 123 1.21 -16.65 15.31
CA TYR A 123 1.38 -15.21 15.53
C TYR A 123 0.05 -14.50 15.82
N VAL A 124 -1.01 -14.81 15.07
CA VAL A 124 -2.35 -14.24 15.32
C VAL A 124 -2.93 -14.73 16.64
N LEU A 125 -2.79 -16.02 16.96
CA LEU A 125 -3.21 -16.57 18.26
C LEU A 125 -2.50 -15.91 19.44
N ASP A 126 -1.21 -15.57 19.31
CA ASP A 126 -0.49 -14.80 20.32
C ASP A 126 -1.06 -13.40 20.49
N GLY A 127 -1.25 -12.67 19.38
CA GLY A 127 -1.85 -11.33 19.39
C GLY A 127 -3.25 -11.32 20.05
N LEU A 128 -4.08 -12.33 19.79
CA LEU A 128 -5.42 -12.47 20.37
C LEU A 128 -5.43 -12.63 21.90
N GLN A 129 -4.33 -13.08 22.52
CA GLN A 129 -4.22 -13.15 23.98
C GLN A 129 -4.09 -11.76 24.63
N GLY A 130 -3.60 -10.77 23.90
CA GLY A 130 -3.41 -9.39 24.37
C GLY A 130 -4.63 -8.48 24.17
N VAL A 131 -5.65 -8.93 23.45
CA VAL A 131 -6.84 -8.13 23.12
C VAL A 131 -7.87 -8.18 24.27
N GLU A 132 -8.19 -7.02 24.84
CA GLU A 132 -9.26 -6.88 25.83
C GLU A 132 -10.62 -7.23 25.19
N ASP A 133 -11.49 -7.90 25.96
CA ASP A 133 -12.83 -8.32 25.51
C ASP A 133 -12.85 -9.18 24.23
N ASN A 134 -11.79 -9.94 23.95
CA ASN A 134 -11.74 -10.86 22.83
C ASN A 134 -12.71 -12.08 23.00
N PRO A 135 -13.67 -12.29 22.07
CA PRO A 135 -14.58 -13.44 22.11
C PRO A 135 -14.01 -14.72 21.46
N LEU A 136 -12.90 -14.63 20.73
CA LEU A 136 -12.30 -15.74 20.01
C LEU A 136 -11.49 -16.64 20.95
N ARG A 137 -11.69 -17.96 20.85
CA ARG A 137 -10.90 -18.99 21.52
C ARG A 137 -9.73 -19.42 20.65
N SER A 138 -9.96 -19.63 19.36
CA SER A 138 -8.93 -20.11 18.43
C SER A 138 -9.18 -19.57 17.03
N VAL A 139 -8.13 -19.59 16.22
CA VAL A 139 -8.13 -19.31 14.79
C VAL A 139 -7.20 -20.31 14.12
N SER A 140 -7.54 -20.73 12.91
CA SER A 140 -6.65 -21.41 11.98
C SER A 140 -6.72 -20.70 10.64
N LEU A 141 -5.57 -20.60 9.98
CA LEU A 141 -5.40 -19.87 8.73
C LEU A 141 -4.85 -20.82 7.66
N ASP A 142 -5.44 -20.75 6.46
CA ASP A 142 -5.09 -21.58 5.30
C ASP A 142 -4.91 -20.66 4.09
N VAL A 143 -3.79 -20.78 3.39
CA VAL A 143 -3.49 -19.98 2.21
C VAL A 143 -4.01 -20.71 0.99
N VAL A 144 -4.94 -20.07 0.28
CA VAL A 144 -5.50 -20.62 -0.94
C VAL A 144 -4.99 -19.80 -2.13
N ASP A 145 -4.25 -20.47 -3.00
CA ASP A 145 -3.77 -19.90 -4.25
C ASP A 145 -4.93 -19.39 -5.12
N GLY A 146 -4.72 -18.24 -5.75
CA GLY A 146 -5.67 -17.73 -6.73
C GLY A 146 -5.62 -18.54 -8.03
N ALA A 147 -6.80 -18.81 -8.61
CA ALA A 147 -6.92 -19.46 -9.91
C ALA A 147 -6.80 -18.43 -11.05
N ASP A 148 -6.24 -18.84 -12.19
CA ASP A 148 -6.21 -18.06 -13.44
C ASP A 148 -5.63 -16.64 -13.32
N GLY A 149 -4.67 -16.44 -12.42
CA GLY A 149 -4.01 -15.15 -12.19
C GLY A 149 -4.72 -14.22 -11.20
N ALA A 150 -5.77 -14.69 -10.52
CA ALA A 150 -6.33 -13.99 -9.38
C ALA A 150 -5.33 -13.96 -8.20
N PRO A 151 -5.38 -12.95 -7.32
CA PRO A 151 -4.61 -12.95 -6.08
C PRO A 151 -5.05 -14.12 -5.18
N GLY A 152 -4.11 -14.67 -4.41
CA GLY A 152 -4.42 -15.65 -3.38
C GLY A 152 -5.20 -15.03 -2.22
N ARG A 153 -5.84 -15.90 -1.44
CA ARG A 153 -6.64 -15.51 -0.27
C ARG A 153 -6.21 -16.29 0.96
N LEU A 154 -6.54 -15.75 2.12
CA LEU A 154 -6.36 -16.40 3.41
C LEU A 154 -7.73 -16.85 3.91
N GLU A 155 -8.00 -18.13 3.90
CA GLU A 155 -9.17 -18.72 4.54
C GLU A 155 -8.92 -18.81 6.05
N PHE A 156 -9.95 -18.55 6.85
CA PHE A 156 -9.89 -18.64 8.29
C PHE A 156 -11.03 -19.50 8.83
N ASP A 157 -10.73 -20.27 9.87
CA ASP A 157 -11.71 -20.94 10.73
C ASP A 157 -11.45 -20.51 12.17
N VAL A 158 -12.46 -19.97 12.85
CA VAL A 158 -12.40 -19.47 14.22
C VAL A 158 -13.42 -20.16 15.11
N GLU A 159 -13.04 -20.40 16.36
CA GLU A 159 -13.96 -20.88 17.38
C GLU A 159 -14.16 -19.82 18.47
N PHE A 160 -15.39 -19.63 18.93
CA PHE A 160 -15.71 -18.67 19.99
C PHE A 160 -15.64 -19.30 21.39
N LYS A 161 -15.25 -18.49 22.39
CA LYS A 161 -15.23 -18.89 23.81
C LYS A 161 -16.61 -19.27 24.34
N GLY A 162 -17.66 -18.61 23.85
CA GLY A 162 -19.06 -18.92 24.15
C GLY A 162 -19.50 -20.33 23.77
N GLY A 163 -18.72 -21.04 22.95
CA GLY A 163 -18.93 -22.43 22.57
C GLY A 163 -20.12 -22.67 21.65
N GLY A 164 -20.10 -23.80 20.94
CA GLY A 164 -21.23 -24.33 20.17
C GLY A 164 -21.44 -23.73 18.77
N VAL A 165 -20.62 -22.74 18.38
CA VAL A 165 -20.62 -22.12 17.05
C VAL A 165 -19.18 -21.67 16.74
N GLY A 166 -18.71 -21.91 15.52
CA GLY A 166 -17.49 -21.33 14.96
C GLY A 166 -17.83 -20.40 13.80
N ALA A 167 -16.86 -19.66 13.28
CA ALA A 167 -17.02 -18.92 12.04
C ALA A 167 -15.93 -19.32 11.03
N THR A 168 -16.31 -19.35 9.77
CA THR A 168 -15.38 -19.55 8.65
C THR A 168 -15.54 -18.39 7.69
N GLY A 169 -14.47 -18.05 6.99
CA GLY A 169 -14.52 -17.06 5.94
C GLY A 169 -13.17 -16.96 5.27
N TRP A 170 -13.00 -15.91 4.48
CA TRP A 170 -11.72 -15.63 3.86
C TRP A 170 -11.49 -14.14 3.79
N LEU A 171 -10.22 -13.77 3.71
CA LEU A 171 -9.79 -12.40 3.42
C LEU A 171 -8.80 -12.41 2.26
N SER A 172 -8.83 -11.38 1.44
CA SER A 172 -7.77 -11.10 0.47
C SER A 172 -7.00 -9.87 0.91
N VAL A 173 -5.69 -9.89 0.64
CA VAL A 173 -4.82 -8.76 0.90
C VAL A 173 -4.17 -8.35 -0.41
N ALA A 174 -4.30 -7.08 -0.76
CA ALA A 174 -3.72 -6.52 -1.97
C ALA A 174 -3.03 -5.20 -1.67
N LEU A 175 -2.11 -4.80 -2.55
CA LEU A 175 -1.56 -3.46 -2.55
C LEU A 175 -2.29 -2.66 -3.64
N GLU A 176 -3.06 -1.65 -3.25
CA GLU A 176 -3.77 -0.77 -4.17
C GLU A 176 -3.47 0.68 -3.82
N ARG A 177 -2.99 1.45 -4.81
CA ARG A 177 -2.67 2.88 -4.66
C ARG A 177 -1.70 3.13 -3.50
N GLY A 178 -0.66 2.32 -3.41
CA GLY A 178 0.29 2.29 -2.32
C GLY A 178 -0.29 1.74 -1.00
N ALA A 179 -1.59 1.66 -0.80
CA ALA A 179 -2.16 1.20 0.46
C ALA A 179 -2.34 -0.32 0.49
N VAL A 180 -2.07 -0.92 1.64
CA VAL A 180 -2.48 -2.30 1.89
C VAL A 180 -3.99 -2.31 2.10
N GLN A 181 -4.68 -2.98 1.19
CA GLN A 181 -6.12 -3.19 1.25
C GLN A 181 -6.39 -4.60 1.75
N VAL A 182 -7.33 -4.71 2.69
CA VAL A 182 -7.81 -5.99 3.21
C VAL A 182 -9.30 -6.07 2.91
N GLU A 183 -9.70 -7.03 2.09
CA GLU A 183 -11.09 -7.29 1.78
C GLU A 183 -11.54 -8.55 2.53
N LEU A 184 -12.67 -8.44 3.23
CA LEU A 184 -13.31 -9.56 3.89
C LEU A 184 -14.33 -10.19 2.93
N GLY A 185 -14.15 -11.45 2.62
CA GLY A 185 -15.08 -12.21 1.82
C GLY A 185 -16.28 -12.76 2.61
N ASP A 186 -16.94 -13.76 2.03
CA ASP A 186 -18.09 -14.42 2.66
C ASP A 186 -17.72 -15.02 4.02
N VAL A 187 -18.45 -14.58 5.06
CA VAL A 187 -18.32 -15.10 6.43
C VAL A 187 -19.55 -15.91 6.81
N SER A 188 -19.31 -17.13 7.26
CA SER A 188 -20.32 -18.07 7.76
C SER A 188 -20.11 -18.29 9.25
N VAL A 189 -21.15 -18.12 10.07
CA VAL A 189 -21.10 -18.33 11.52
C VAL A 189 -22.04 -19.49 11.89
N GLY A 190 -21.47 -20.66 12.18
CA GLY A 190 -22.19 -21.91 12.41
C GLY A 190 -22.94 -22.36 11.16
N SER A 191 -24.27 -22.23 11.16
CA SER A 191 -25.13 -22.51 10.00
C SER A 191 -25.67 -21.25 9.35
N PHE A 192 -25.20 -20.07 9.75
CA PHE A 192 -25.69 -18.78 9.26
C PHE A 192 -24.67 -18.15 8.33
N ASP A 193 -25.02 -17.99 7.07
CA ASP A 193 -24.28 -17.16 6.12
C ASP A 193 -24.65 -15.70 6.38
N LEU A 194 -23.67 -14.84 6.62
CA LEU A 194 -23.91 -13.41 6.82
C LEU A 194 -24.07 -12.73 5.45
N PRO A 195 -25.27 -12.24 5.08
CA PRO A 195 -25.46 -11.53 3.81
C PRO A 195 -24.71 -10.19 3.83
N GLY A 196 -24.35 -9.66 2.65
CA GLY A 196 -23.45 -8.49 2.50
C GLY A 196 -23.76 -7.26 3.36
N VAL A 197 -25.03 -7.00 3.70
CA VAL A 197 -25.41 -5.89 4.61
C VAL A 197 -24.94 -6.06 6.07
N ALA A 198 -24.60 -7.28 6.49
CA ALA A 198 -23.98 -7.57 7.80
C ALA A 198 -22.45 -7.64 7.71
N GLN A 199 -21.89 -7.81 6.51
CA GLN A 199 -20.44 -7.83 6.26
C GLN A 199 -19.84 -6.42 6.38
N THR A 200 -20.56 -5.38 5.95
CA THR A 200 -20.07 -3.98 6.00
C THR A 200 -19.71 -3.50 7.41
N SER A 201 -20.43 -3.95 8.44
CA SER A 201 -20.09 -3.60 9.84
C SER A 201 -18.91 -4.41 10.39
N LEU A 202 -18.59 -5.57 9.80
CA LEU A 202 -17.40 -6.35 10.09
C LEU A 202 -16.18 -5.82 9.32
N GLU A 203 -16.38 -5.42 8.05
CA GLU A 203 -15.38 -4.71 7.22
C GLU A 203 -14.89 -3.45 7.94
N ASP A 204 -15.80 -2.58 8.41
CA ASP A 204 -15.48 -1.40 9.21
C ASP A 204 -14.67 -1.72 10.49
N LEU A 205 -14.85 -2.93 11.04
CA LEU A 205 -14.17 -3.39 12.26
C LEU A 205 -12.79 -3.96 11.94
N VAL A 206 -12.64 -4.70 10.84
CA VAL A 206 -11.35 -5.18 10.33
C VAL A 206 -10.48 -4.00 9.91
N GLU A 207 -11.05 -3.02 9.21
CA GLU A 207 -10.38 -1.79 8.78
C GLU A 207 -9.95 -0.91 9.97
N ARG A 208 -10.76 -0.84 11.04
CA ARG A 208 -10.41 -0.09 12.27
C ARG A 208 -9.45 -0.79 13.21
N VAL A 209 -9.48 -2.12 13.28
CA VAL A 209 -8.62 -2.92 14.18
C VAL A 209 -7.22 -3.12 13.58
N ALA A 210 -7.09 -2.98 12.26
CA ALA A 210 -5.84 -3.02 11.55
C ALA A 210 -5.67 -1.76 10.69
N ASP A 211 -5.45 -0.59 11.31
CA ASP A 211 -4.88 0.55 10.58
C ASP A 211 -3.41 0.25 10.24
N PHE A 212 -3.26 -0.73 9.34
CA PHE A 212 -2.01 -1.27 8.89
C PHE A 212 -1.26 -0.19 8.12
N ASN A 213 -1.99 0.67 7.40
CA ASN A 213 -1.41 1.80 6.70
C ASN A 213 -0.88 2.87 7.66
N GLU A 214 -1.57 3.20 8.77
CA GLU A 214 -1.03 4.08 9.82
C GLU A 214 0.17 3.43 10.54
N THR A 215 0.11 2.12 10.78
CA THR A 215 1.22 1.38 11.40
C THR A 215 2.45 1.37 10.50
N LEU A 216 2.27 1.11 9.20
CA LEU A 216 3.34 1.15 8.20
C LEU A 216 3.90 2.56 8.05
N ALA A 217 3.04 3.59 8.03
CA ALA A 217 3.48 4.99 7.98
C ALA A 217 4.29 5.37 9.24
N THR A 218 3.87 4.93 10.42
CA THR A 218 4.60 5.16 11.68
C THR A 218 5.92 4.38 11.73
N ALA A 219 5.98 3.23 11.07
CA ALA A 219 7.16 2.40 10.96
C ALA A 219 8.10 2.81 9.81
N ASP A 220 7.79 3.89 9.07
CA ASP A 220 8.52 4.31 7.88
C ASP A 220 8.72 3.13 6.91
N ALA A 221 7.70 2.30 6.72
CA ALA A 221 7.75 1.09 5.91
C ALA A 221 6.95 1.25 4.61
N ASP A 222 7.59 0.93 3.49
CA ASP A 222 6.96 0.86 2.18
C ASP A 222 6.83 -0.59 1.72
N VAL A 223 5.60 -1.10 1.70
CA VAL A 223 5.27 -2.44 1.22
C VAL A 223 5.07 -2.38 -0.28
N GLN A 224 5.84 -3.18 -1.02
CA GLN A 224 5.85 -3.18 -2.48
C GLN A 224 5.17 -4.42 -3.06
N SER A 225 5.10 -5.51 -2.28
CA SER A 225 4.41 -6.72 -2.70
C SER A 225 3.90 -7.49 -1.49
N ILE A 226 2.68 -8.00 -1.61
CA ILE A 226 2.08 -8.98 -0.71
C ILE A 226 1.60 -10.13 -1.58
N VAL A 227 2.09 -11.34 -1.32
CA VAL A 227 1.71 -12.54 -2.07
C VAL A 227 1.26 -13.61 -1.09
N LEU A 228 0.06 -14.12 -1.31
CA LEU A 228 -0.47 -15.32 -0.68
C LEU A 228 -0.40 -16.44 -1.72
N ALA A 229 0.59 -17.31 -1.59
CA ALA A 229 0.76 -18.45 -2.50
C ALA A 229 1.64 -19.54 -1.87
N ASP A 230 1.52 -20.78 -2.35
CA ASP A 230 2.38 -21.90 -1.97
C ASP A 230 2.41 -22.12 -0.43
N ASP A 231 1.23 -22.10 0.21
CA ASP A 231 1.04 -22.23 1.67
C ASP A 231 1.76 -21.15 2.50
N ARG A 232 2.01 -19.97 1.90
CA ARG A 232 2.80 -18.88 2.50
C ARG A 232 2.24 -17.50 2.22
N LEU A 233 2.48 -16.62 3.19
CA LEU A 233 2.46 -15.17 3.03
C LEU A 233 3.88 -14.66 2.81
N VAL A 234 4.09 -13.95 1.70
CA VAL A 234 5.35 -13.29 1.37
C VAL A 234 5.10 -11.79 1.25
N ILE A 235 5.75 -11.01 2.13
CA ILE A 235 5.71 -9.55 2.09
C ILE A 235 7.10 -9.04 1.75
N THR A 236 7.20 -8.21 0.70
CA THR A 236 8.45 -7.55 0.30
C THR A 236 8.29 -6.04 0.38
N GLY A 237 9.30 -5.37 0.92
CA GLY A 237 9.29 -3.92 1.05
C GLY A 237 10.64 -3.34 1.46
N THR A 238 10.64 -2.02 1.64
CA THR A 238 11.79 -1.21 2.07
C THR A 238 11.39 -0.34 3.25
N GLN A 239 12.36 0.07 4.05
CA GLN A 239 12.16 1.14 5.03
C GLN A 239 12.60 2.48 4.43
N THR A 240 11.95 3.57 4.83
CA THR A 240 12.22 4.95 4.42
C THR A 240 12.98 5.68 5.51
N ASN A 241 14.30 5.44 5.61
CA ASN A 241 15.19 6.19 6.48
C ASN A 241 16.31 6.83 5.65
N SER A 242 16.54 8.12 5.83
CA SER A 242 17.52 8.91 5.09
C SER A 242 18.98 8.46 5.27
N ASP A 243 19.27 7.66 6.31
CA ASP A 243 20.62 7.17 6.61
C ASP A 243 20.96 5.82 5.94
N LEU A 244 20.00 5.19 5.26
CA LEU A 244 20.05 3.77 4.88
C LEU A 244 21.21 3.40 3.94
N LEU A 245 21.57 4.28 3.01
CA LEU A 245 22.72 4.07 2.15
C LEU A 245 23.90 5.00 2.47
N THR A 246 23.72 6.12 3.17
CA THR A 246 24.77 7.15 3.35
C THR A 246 25.90 6.77 4.31
N SER A 247 25.87 5.57 4.90
CA SER A 247 26.89 5.13 5.87
C SER A 247 27.24 3.63 5.84
N GLY A 248 26.72 2.88 4.88
CA GLY A 248 26.82 1.42 4.83
C GLY A 248 28.17 0.85 4.38
N THR A 249 28.34 -0.47 4.60
CA THR A 249 29.48 -1.27 4.11
C THR A 249 29.57 -1.28 2.59
N LEU A 250 28.43 -1.29 1.89
CA LEU A 250 28.37 -1.21 0.42
C LEU A 250 29.06 0.05 -0.09
N LEU A 251 28.61 1.23 0.36
CA LEU A 251 29.21 2.49 -0.10
C LEU A 251 30.66 2.63 0.32
N SER A 252 31.02 2.14 1.50
CA SER A 252 32.42 2.11 1.93
C SER A 252 33.28 1.23 1.02
N GLY A 253 32.77 0.07 0.59
CA GLY A 253 33.44 -0.83 -0.35
C GLY A 253 33.56 -0.23 -1.76
N LEU A 254 32.49 0.40 -2.26
CA LEU A 254 32.49 1.11 -3.54
C LEU A 254 33.46 2.29 -3.52
N ARG A 255 33.45 3.09 -2.45
CA ARG A 255 34.42 4.16 -2.23
C ARG A 255 35.84 3.59 -2.22
N ASP A 256 36.10 2.53 -1.45
CA ASP A 256 37.45 1.95 -1.35
C ASP A 256 37.96 1.45 -2.70
N ALA A 257 37.10 0.81 -3.50
CA ALA A 257 37.41 0.47 -4.89
C ALA A 257 37.70 1.72 -5.74
N ALA A 258 36.93 2.80 -5.53
CA ALA A 258 37.04 4.06 -6.24
C ALA A 258 38.17 4.98 -5.76
N THR A 259 38.75 4.77 -4.57
CA THR A 259 39.79 5.65 -4.00
C THR A 259 41.06 5.71 -4.88
N THR A 260 41.31 4.66 -5.66
CA THR A 260 42.41 4.61 -6.63
C THR A 260 42.16 5.45 -7.90
N ALA A 261 40.92 5.91 -8.09
CA ALA A 261 40.44 6.71 -9.21
C ALA A 261 40.05 8.15 -8.80
N VAL A 262 40.32 8.58 -7.56
CA VAL A 262 40.01 9.95 -7.11
C VAL A 262 40.70 10.97 -8.02
N GLY A 263 39.89 11.82 -8.66
CA GLY A 263 40.35 12.83 -9.62
C GLY A 263 40.50 12.34 -11.08
N SER A 264 40.15 11.10 -11.40
CA SER A 264 40.10 10.61 -12.79
C SER A 264 38.85 11.09 -13.55
N VAL A 265 37.78 11.38 -12.81
CA VAL A 265 36.50 11.87 -13.34
C VAL A 265 36.42 13.37 -13.08
N ALA A 266 36.31 14.15 -14.14
CA ALA A 266 36.10 15.59 -14.05
C ALA A 266 34.59 15.88 -13.98
N PRO A 267 34.13 16.76 -13.06
CA PRO A 267 32.73 17.16 -13.06
C PRO A 267 32.42 17.95 -14.33
N PRO A 268 31.19 17.84 -14.86
CA PRO A 268 30.71 18.75 -15.90
C PRO A 268 30.81 20.23 -15.44
N PRO A 269 30.93 21.19 -16.38
CA PRO A 269 30.96 22.61 -16.03
C PRO A 269 29.60 23.07 -15.46
N GLU A 270 29.64 23.95 -14.47
CA GLU A 270 28.43 24.59 -13.93
C GLU A 270 27.76 25.46 -15.01
N ARG A 271 26.43 25.32 -15.14
CA ARG A 271 25.58 26.00 -16.14
C ARG A 271 24.78 27.15 -15.53
N LEU A 272 24.15 26.95 -14.37
CA LEU A 272 23.13 27.88 -13.86
C LEU A 272 23.64 28.76 -12.71
N GLY A 273 24.56 28.23 -11.90
CA GLY A 273 24.96 28.85 -10.64
C GLY A 273 23.88 28.72 -9.56
N PRO A 274 24.15 29.18 -8.33
CA PRO A 274 23.22 29.01 -7.21
C PRO A 274 21.90 29.77 -7.43
N GLY A 275 20.84 29.29 -6.79
CA GLY A 275 19.55 29.96 -6.69
C GLY A 275 19.58 31.19 -5.76
N THR A 276 18.43 31.85 -5.67
CA THR A 276 18.21 33.07 -4.86
C THR A 276 17.55 32.78 -3.51
N VAL A 277 16.80 31.68 -3.39
CA VAL A 277 16.05 31.32 -2.18
C VAL A 277 16.82 30.29 -1.35
N ASN A 278 16.99 30.53 -0.05
CA ASN A 278 17.70 29.63 0.87
C ASN A 278 16.77 28.99 1.93
N SER A 279 15.52 28.72 1.55
CA SER A 279 14.46 28.19 2.40
C SER A 279 13.50 27.34 1.58
N ALA A 280 12.68 26.51 2.25
CA ALA A 280 11.63 25.72 1.61
C ALA A 280 10.43 26.55 1.12
N SER A 281 10.45 27.87 1.29
CA SER A 281 9.41 28.75 0.78
C SER A 281 9.93 30.15 0.49
N ALA A 282 9.26 30.83 -0.45
CA ALA A 282 9.42 32.25 -0.75
C ALA A 282 8.06 32.85 -1.12
N PRO A 283 7.79 34.13 -0.77
CA PRO A 283 6.58 34.80 -1.21
C PRO A 283 6.61 35.08 -2.72
N GLY A 284 5.43 35.18 -3.33
CA GLY A 284 5.27 35.48 -4.76
C GLY A 284 4.01 34.81 -5.30
N SER A 285 3.61 35.16 -6.52
CA SER A 285 2.44 34.60 -7.20
C SER A 285 2.55 34.85 -8.71
N PRO A 286 2.30 33.84 -9.56
CA PRO A 286 1.97 32.44 -9.21
C PRO A 286 3.13 31.69 -8.53
N VAL A 287 2.88 30.47 -8.04
CA VAL A 287 3.81 29.69 -7.21
C VAL A 287 4.43 28.55 -8.02
N TYR A 288 5.71 28.28 -7.77
CA TYR A 288 6.38 27.03 -8.12
C TYR A 288 6.32 26.08 -6.90
N VAL A 289 5.76 24.89 -7.11
CA VAL A 289 5.68 23.83 -6.12
C VAL A 289 6.70 22.73 -6.44
N ALA A 290 7.50 22.33 -5.46
CA ALA A 290 8.35 21.15 -5.56
C ALA A 290 7.91 20.11 -4.53
N LEU A 291 7.84 18.85 -4.94
CA LEU A 291 7.61 17.70 -4.08
C LEU A 291 8.52 16.55 -4.53
N GLY A 292 8.76 15.60 -3.66
CA GLY A 292 9.68 14.51 -3.96
C GLY A 292 10.48 14.04 -2.76
N ASP A 293 11.63 13.46 -3.05
CA ASP A 293 12.46 12.81 -2.06
C ASP A 293 13.56 13.72 -1.47
N SER A 294 14.72 13.14 -1.17
CA SER A 294 15.86 13.85 -0.63
C SER A 294 16.46 14.87 -1.61
N LEU A 295 16.26 14.69 -2.92
CA LEU A 295 16.71 15.68 -3.91
C LEU A 295 15.87 16.96 -3.80
N ALA A 296 14.55 16.84 -3.75
CA ALA A 296 13.67 17.98 -3.46
C ALA A 296 14.00 18.61 -2.09
N ALA A 297 14.29 17.78 -1.08
CA ALA A 297 14.68 18.24 0.25
C ALA A 297 16.06 18.93 0.30
N ASN A 298 16.82 18.94 -0.80
CA ASN A 298 18.16 19.53 -0.93
C ASN A 298 19.22 18.84 -0.05
N VAL A 299 19.11 17.52 0.17
CA VAL A 299 20.10 16.77 0.94
C VAL A 299 21.46 16.74 0.21
N GLY A 300 22.57 16.77 0.94
CA GLY A 300 23.92 16.87 0.35
C GLY A 300 24.42 18.31 0.18
N VAL A 301 23.59 19.34 0.39
CA VAL A 301 24.04 20.74 0.41
C VAL A 301 23.66 21.44 1.71
N ALA A 302 24.56 22.30 2.21
CA ALA A 302 24.35 23.03 3.45
C ALA A 302 23.34 24.19 3.33
N GLU A 303 23.11 24.67 2.11
CA GLU A 303 22.24 25.80 1.79
C GLU A 303 21.29 25.38 0.67
N ALA A 304 19.97 25.53 0.87
CA ALA A 304 18.93 25.19 -0.11
C ALA A 304 19.12 25.94 -1.45
N ARG A 305 19.76 27.12 -1.45
CA ARG A 305 20.11 27.83 -2.69
C ARG A 305 21.08 27.07 -3.61
N ASN A 306 21.75 26.04 -3.10
CA ASN A 306 22.63 25.20 -3.90
C ASN A 306 21.94 23.93 -4.44
N GLY A 307 20.73 23.62 -3.97
CA GLY A 307 19.92 22.49 -4.46
C GLY A 307 19.17 22.82 -5.75
N TYR A 308 18.60 21.81 -6.41
CA TYR A 308 18.00 22.03 -7.73
C TYR A 308 16.76 22.94 -7.65
N VAL A 309 15.97 22.83 -6.58
CA VAL A 309 14.69 23.55 -6.44
C VAL A 309 14.91 25.06 -6.53
N SER A 310 15.84 25.59 -5.73
CA SER A 310 16.15 27.02 -5.75
C SER A 310 16.84 27.48 -7.03
N ARG A 311 17.69 26.63 -7.63
CA ARG A 311 18.33 26.93 -8.92
C ARG A 311 17.29 27.05 -10.03
N PHE A 312 16.35 26.11 -10.10
CA PHE A 312 15.29 26.11 -11.09
C PHE A 312 14.31 27.26 -10.88
N HIS A 313 13.89 27.53 -9.64
CA HIS A 313 13.07 28.69 -9.28
C HIS A 313 13.65 30.00 -9.83
N ARG A 314 14.94 30.26 -9.58
CA ARG A 314 15.64 31.43 -10.11
C ARG A 314 15.62 31.47 -11.66
N GLN A 315 15.75 30.33 -12.35
CA GLN A 315 15.72 30.32 -13.81
C GLN A 315 14.33 30.61 -14.36
N LEU A 316 13.27 30.12 -13.72
CA LEU A 316 11.89 30.44 -14.08
C LEU A 316 11.64 31.95 -13.99
N GLU A 317 12.07 32.60 -12.90
CA GLU A 317 11.95 34.06 -12.74
C GLU A 317 12.68 34.82 -13.84
N LEU A 318 13.88 34.37 -14.21
CA LEU A 318 14.70 35.00 -15.25
C LEU A 318 14.12 34.81 -16.65
N LEU A 319 13.56 33.62 -16.93
CA LEU A 319 12.96 33.30 -18.24
C LEU A 319 11.67 34.07 -18.46
N ASP A 320 10.79 34.08 -17.47
CA ASP A 320 9.44 34.61 -17.62
C ASP A 320 9.35 36.10 -17.23
N GLY A 321 10.33 36.61 -16.48
CA GLY A 321 10.29 37.95 -15.91
C GLY A 321 9.23 38.11 -14.82
N VAL A 322 8.86 37.01 -14.17
CA VAL A 322 7.82 36.90 -13.12
C VAL A 322 8.48 36.62 -11.78
N ASP A 323 7.97 37.24 -10.71
CA ASP A 323 8.38 36.99 -9.32
C ASP A 323 7.57 35.82 -8.75
N TYR A 324 8.10 34.61 -8.95
CA TYR A 324 7.39 33.39 -8.56
C TYR A 324 7.47 33.16 -7.05
N GLY A 325 6.35 32.78 -6.44
CA GLY A 325 6.40 32.18 -5.11
C GLY A 325 7.09 30.81 -5.16
N LEU A 326 7.60 30.33 -4.02
CA LEU A 326 8.14 28.98 -3.89
C LEU A 326 7.48 28.26 -2.72
N ARG A 327 7.12 27.00 -2.94
CA ARG A 327 6.80 26.06 -1.87
C ARG A 327 7.42 24.69 -2.16
N ASN A 328 8.30 24.25 -1.29
CA ASN A 328 8.97 22.96 -1.38
C ASN A 328 8.47 22.02 -0.27
N PHE A 329 7.95 20.86 -0.68
CA PHE A 329 7.41 19.80 0.16
C PHE A 329 8.34 18.58 0.26
N GLY A 330 9.53 18.61 -0.37
CA GLY A 330 10.43 17.46 -0.40
C GLY A 330 10.75 16.89 0.98
N VAL A 331 10.70 15.56 1.08
CA VAL A 331 10.98 14.79 2.30
C VAL A 331 12.07 13.76 1.99
N SER A 332 13.12 13.74 2.82
CA SER A 332 14.21 12.79 2.61
C SER A 332 13.76 11.35 2.82
N GLY A 333 14.18 10.44 1.93
CA GLY A 333 13.87 9.00 2.02
C GLY A 333 12.49 8.60 1.49
N GLU A 334 11.71 9.55 0.97
CA GLU A 334 10.37 9.31 0.44
C GLU A 334 10.37 8.29 -0.72
N THR A 335 9.44 7.35 -0.69
CA THR A 335 9.09 6.42 -1.78
C THR A 335 7.77 6.85 -2.41
N THR A 336 7.38 6.30 -3.56
CA THR A 336 6.04 6.57 -4.11
C THR A 336 4.92 6.22 -3.14
N GLY A 337 5.02 5.08 -2.47
CA GLY A 337 4.00 4.65 -1.51
C GLY A 337 3.92 5.57 -0.30
N THR A 338 5.06 5.92 0.32
CA THR A 338 5.07 6.84 1.46
C THR A 338 4.70 8.28 1.05
N LEU A 339 4.95 8.71 -0.19
CA LEU A 339 4.51 10.02 -0.67
C LEU A 339 2.97 10.13 -0.64
N ILE A 340 2.28 9.06 -1.03
CA ILE A 340 0.82 8.93 -0.99
C ILE A 340 0.33 8.89 0.46
N ARG A 341 0.87 7.98 1.28
CA ARG A 341 0.32 7.66 2.63
C ARG A 341 0.86 8.54 3.76
N GLY A 342 2.06 9.09 3.61
CA GLY A 342 2.82 9.86 4.61
C GLY A 342 2.44 11.34 4.69
N GLY A 343 1.47 11.78 3.88
CA GLY A 343 0.88 13.12 3.95
C GLY A 343 1.60 14.19 3.14
N GLN A 344 2.74 13.89 2.49
CA GLN A 344 3.42 14.82 1.60
C GLN A 344 2.52 15.21 0.42
N LEU A 345 1.95 14.22 -0.28
CA LEU A 345 1.05 14.44 -1.42
C LEU A 345 -0.19 15.24 -1.01
N ALA A 346 -0.88 14.81 0.06
CA ALA A 346 -2.06 15.47 0.56
C ALA A 346 -1.80 16.95 0.94
N ALA A 347 -0.64 17.24 1.55
CA ALA A 347 -0.25 18.61 1.88
C ALA A 347 0.07 19.45 0.63
N ALA A 348 0.70 18.86 -0.38
CA ALA A 348 0.98 19.52 -1.65
C ALA A 348 -0.31 19.81 -2.43
N VAL A 349 -1.20 18.82 -2.59
CA VAL A 349 -2.50 18.93 -3.24
C VAL A 349 -3.34 20.04 -2.60
N GLY A 350 -3.53 20.00 -1.27
CA GLY A 350 -4.31 21.03 -0.58
C GLY A 350 -3.70 22.43 -0.68
N PHE A 351 -2.38 22.55 -0.85
CA PHE A 351 -1.74 23.82 -1.14
C PHE A 351 -1.98 24.27 -2.59
N MET A 352 -1.90 23.37 -3.56
CA MET A 352 -2.14 23.68 -4.98
C MET A 352 -3.59 24.13 -5.22
N GLU A 353 -4.56 23.48 -4.60
CA GLU A 353 -5.97 23.90 -4.66
C GLU A 353 -6.22 25.31 -4.09
N ALA A 354 -5.38 25.74 -3.15
CA ALA A 354 -5.53 27.01 -2.45
C ALA A 354 -4.73 28.17 -3.07
N ASN A 355 -3.87 27.92 -4.07
CA ASN A 355 -2.94 28.90 -4.62
C ASN A 355 -2.88 28.83 -6.15
N GLU A 356 -2.52 29.94 -6.80
CA GLU A 356 -2.23 29.92 -8.24
C GLU A 356 -0.85 29.30 -8.47
N VAL A 357 -0.80 28.13 -9.09
CA VAL A 357 0.42 27.36 -9.33
C VAL A 357 0.78 27.38 -10.81
N ALA A 358 2.01 27.76 -11.13
CA ALA A 358 2.50 27.83 -12.52
C ALA A 358 3.37 26.63 -12.89
N TYR A 359 4.15 26.11 -11.93
CA TYR A 359 5.07 25.00 -12.15
C TYR A 359 5.01 24.02 -10.99
N VAL A 360 5.10 22.74 -11.32
CA VAL A 360 5.28 21.66 -10.36
C VAL A 360 6.48 20.82 -10.77
N THR A 361 7.40 20.52 -9.85
CA THR A 361 8.44 19.51 -10.08
C THR A 361 8.30 18.35 -9.11
N ILE A 362 8.54 17.15 -9.62
CA ILE A 362 8.45 15.90 -8.87
C ILE A 362 9.73 15.10 -9.10
N ASP A 363 10.40 14.68 -8.02
CA ASP A 363 11.42 13.62 -8.03
C ASP A 363 11.02 12.53 -7.05
N ILE A 364 10.69 11.34 -7.54
CA ILE A 364 10.31 10.22 -6.66
C ILE A 364 10.56 8.88 -7.33
N GLY A 365 10.88 7.86 -6.54
CA GLY A 365 11.01 6.48 -7.00
C GLY A 365 12.36 5.84 -6.74
N ALA A 366 13.44 6.64 -6.67
CA ALA A 366 14.78 6.09 -6.46
C ALA A 366 14.85 5.29 -5.14
N ASN A 367 14.25 5.81 -4.07
CA ASN A 367 14.22 5.13 -2.77
C ASN A 367 13.48 3.79 -2.77
N ASN A 368 12.50 3.60 -3.68
CA ASN A 368 11.83 2.31 -3.83
C ASN A 368 12.83 1.20 -4.21
N LEU A 369 13.89 1.54 -4.95
CA LEU A 369 14.96 0.62 -5.35
C LEU A 369 16.14 0.62 -4.38
N LEU A 370 16.56 1.79 -3.91
CA LEU A 370 17.78 1.96 -3.12
C LEU A 370 17.74 1.18 -1.81
N GLY A 371 16.57 1.05 -1.17
CA GLY A 371 16.44 0.24 0.04
C GLY A 371 16.89 -1.21 -0.16
N HIS A 372 16.63 -1.81 -1.33
CA HIS A 372 17.01 -3.20 -1.62
C HIS A 372 18.51 -3.40 -1.69
N LEU A 373 19.28 -2.38 -2.08
CA LEU A 373 20.73 -2.44 -2.15
C LEU A 373 21.40 -2.55 -0.78
N GLY A 374 20.68 -2.32 0.32
CA GLY A 374 21.15 -2.64 1.66
C GLY A 374 21.10 -4.14 2.01
N SER A 375 20.43 -4.97 1.19
CA SER A 375 20.28 -6.41 1.45
C SER A 375 21.51 -7.23 1.01
N GLU A 376 21.77 -8.34 1.70
CA GLU A 376 22.89 -9.24 1.35
C GLU A 376 22.79 -9.75 -0.11
N ALA A 377 21.59 -10.14 -0.54
CA ALA A 377 21.33 -10.60 -1.91
C ALA A 377 21.76 -9.54 -2.94
N CYS A 378 21.25 -8.30 -2.82
CA CYS A 378 21.50 -7.25 -3.79
C CYS A 378 22.90 -6.63 -3.71
N THR A 379 23.55 -6.62 -2.54
CA THR A 379 24.96 -6.18 -2.44
C THR A 379 25.92 -7.14 -3.15
N SER A 380 25.55 -8.42 -3.27
CA SER A 380 26.37 -9.43 -3.93
C SER A 380 26.19 -9.45 -5.45
N SER A 381 24.94 -9.41 -5.93
CA SER A 381 24.58 -9.41 -7.35
C SER A 381 23.13 -8.98 -7.54
N LEU A 382 22.87 -8.10 -8.51
CA LEU A 382 21.49 -7.77 -8.91
C LEU A 382 20.79 -8.94 -9.62
N GLU A 383 21.56 -9.92 -10.11
CA GLU A 383 21.02 -11.14 -10.73
C GLU A 383 20.66 -12.22 -9.71
N ASP A 384 20.99 -12.03 -8.42
CA ASP A 384 20.57 -12.96 -7.38
C ASP A 384 19.03 -13.11 -7.40
N PRO A 385 18.47 -14.33 -7.35
CA PRO A 385 17.03 -14.54 -7.48
C PRO A 385 16.19 -13.74 -6.47
N ASP A 386 16.66 -13.60 -5.22
CA ASP A 386 15.95 -12.86 -4.19
C ASP A 386 16.05 -11.35 -4.45
N CYS A 387 17.20 -10.87 -4.93
CA CYS A 387 17.33 -9.48 -5.37
C CYS A 387 16.45 -9.18 -6.59
N ALA A 388 16.49 -10.03 -7.61
CA ALA A 388 15.69 -9.88 -8.82
C ALA A 388 14.18 -9.93 -8.51
N SER A 389 13.75 -10.73 -7.53
CA SER A 389 12.36 -10.73 -7.06
C SER A 389 11.98 -9.42 -6.38
N ARG A 390 12.88 -8.82 -5.59
CA ARG A 390 12.65 -7.53 -4.93
C ARG A 390 12.55 -6.38 -5.93
N VAL A 391 13.48 -6.30 -6.87
CA VAL A 391 13.47 -5.28 -7.93
C VAL A 391 12.20 -5.39 -8.77
N ARG A 392 11.75 -6.62 -9.08
CA ARG A 392 10.48 -6.83 -9.80
C ARG A 392 9.29 -6.34 -8.98
N ALA A 393 9.20 -6.69 -7.70
CA ALA A 393 8.15 -6.20 -6.81
C ALA A 393 8.11 -4.66 -6.76
N THR A 394 9.28 -4.01 -6.74
CA THR A 394 9.37 -2.55 -6.85
C THR A 394 8.78 -2.03 -8.15
N PHE A 395 9.09 -2.66 -9.30
CA PHE A 395 8.58 -2.21 -10.59
C PHE A 395 7.06 -2.38 -10.68
N ASP A 396 6.55 -3.49 -10.13
CA ASP A 396 5.12 -3.81 -10.13
C ASP A 396 4.30 -2.82 -9.28
N SER A 397 4.84 -2.35 -8.14
CA SER A 397 4.15 -1.35 -7.30
C SER A 397 4.36 0.09 -7.76
N TYR A 398 5.53 0.40 -8.33
CA TYR A 398 5.91 1.78 -8.68
C TYR A 398 4.98 2.43 -9.71
N GLY A 399 4.56 1.68 -10.73
CA GLY A 399 3.72 2.22 -11.80
C GLY A 399 2.35 2.72 -11.30
N PRO A 400 1.54 1.83 -10.67
CA PRO A 400 0.24 2.23 -10.11
C PRO A 400 0.33 3.35 -9.08
N ASP A 401 1.38 3.39 -8.25
CA ASP A 401 1.56 4.48 -7.30
C ASP A 401 1.86 5.81 -8.01
N LEU A 402 2.70 5.78 -9.04
CA LEU A 402 3.02 6.98 -9.81
C LEU A 402 1.79 7.52 -10.56
N GLU A 403 0.93 6.63 -11.08
CA GLU A 403 -0.35 7.03 -11.69
C GLU A 403 -1.20 7.85 -10.70
N VAL A 404 -1.36 7.36 -9.46
CA VAL A 404 -2.10 8.07 -8.40
C VAL A 404 -1.48 9.43 -8.10
N ILE A 405 -0.15 9.48 -7.96
CA ILE A 405 0.56 10.74 -7.66
C ILE A 405 0.35 11.76 -8.78
N LEU A 406 0.52 11.36 -10.04
CA LEU A 406 0.39 12.27 -11.17
C LEU A 406 -1.06 12.66 -11.44
N GLU A 407 -2.02 11.77 -11.21
CA GLU A 407 -3.46 12.08 -11.26
C GLU A 407 -3.82 13.18 -10.25
N GLU A 408 -3.51 12.98 -8.97
CA GLU A 408 -3.85 13.95 -7.92
C GLU A 408 -3.20 15.32 -8.13
N ILE A 409 -1.94 15.35 -8.59
CA ILE A 409 -1.24 16.61 -8.87
C ILE A 409 -1.83 17.31 -10.09
N SER A 410 -2.15 16.57 -11.16
CA SER A 410 -2.74 17.14 -12.38
C SER A 410 -4.14 17.69 -12.11
N ASP A 411 -4.93 17.01 -11.29
CA ASP A 411 -6.27 17.47 -10.90
C ASP A 411 -6.22 18.71 -10.00
N ALA A 412 -5.24 18.79 -9.09
CA ALA A 412 -5.09 19.92 -8.17
C ALA A 412 -4.49 21.17 -8.83
N ALA A 413 -3.67 21.01 -9.87
CA ALA A 413 -2.99 22.10 -10.58
C ALA A 413 -3.11 21.95 -12.12
N PRO A 414 -4.34 21.97 -12.69
CA PRO A 414 -4.57 21.63 -14.10
C PRO A 414 -3.96 22.63 -15.11
N ASP A 415 -3.65 23.85 -14.67
CA ASP A 415 -3.03 24.89 -15.49
C ASP A 415 -1.50 24.95 -15.33
N ALA A 416 -0.92 24.19 -14.39
CA ALA A 416 0.51 24.21 -14.12
C ALA A 416 1.30 23.38 -15.14
N THR A 417 2.54 23.81 -15.43
CA THR A 417 3.50 22.95 -16.13
C THR A 417 4.13 21.99 -15.12
N ILE A 418 3.80 20.70 -15.23
CA ILE A 418 4.33 19.65 -14.36
C ILE A 418 5.55 19.00 -15.02
N LEU A 419 6.64 18.87 -14.26
CA LEU A 419 7.87 18.21 -14.68
C LEU A 419 8.24 17.08 -13.73
N PHE A 420 8.53 15.92 -14.29
CA PHE A 420 9.06 14.77 -13.55
C PHE A 420 10.56 14.63 -13.82
N LEU A 421 11.37 14.75 -12.77
CA LEU A 421 12.81 14.57 -12.82
C LEU A 421 13.15 13.10 -12.63
N THR A 422 13.65 12.45 -13.69
CA THR A 422 14.03 11.04 -13.62
C THR A 422 15.22 10.83 -12.70
N ALA A 423 15.25 9.70 -11.99
CA ALA A 423 16.32 9.37 -11.06
C ALA A 423 17.68 9.21 -11.76
N TYR A 424 18.75 9.70 -11.13
CA TYR A 424 20.13 9.40 -11.54
C TYR A 424 20.67 8.17 -10.80
N ASN A 425 21.66 7.49 -11.38
CA ASN A 425 22.31 6.36 -10.71
C ASN A 425 23.50 6.84 -9.88
N PRO A 426 23.45 6.82 -8.54
CA PRO A 426 24.58 7.26 -7.71
C PRO A 426 25.81 6.36 -7.88
N PHE A 427 25.64 5.14 -8.37
CA PHE A 427 26.72 4.18 -8.58
C PHE A 427 27.42 4.30 -9.94
N SER A 428 26.96 5.20 -10.82
CA SER A 428 27.61 5.47 -12.11
C SER A 428 28.86 6.34 -11.93
N LEU A 429 29.84 5.80 -11.17
CA LEU A 429 31.04 6.52 -10.73
C LEU A 429 32.00 6.82 -11.90
N GLY A 430 31.84 6.17 -13.05
CA GLY A 430 32.71 6.34 -14.21
C GLY A 430 33.96 5.47 -14.16
N LEU A 431 33.91 4.37 -13.41
CA LEU A 431 35.02 3.42 -13.29
C LEU A 431 34.83 2.22 -14.23
N GLY A 432 33.63 2.08 -14.81
CA GLY A 432 33.32 1.02 -15.78
C GLY A 432 33.25 -0.36 -15.14
N THR A 433 32.83 -0.45 -13.88
CA THR A 433 32.63 -1.75 -13.22
C THR A 433 31.33 -2.41 -13.68
N PRO A 434 31.21 -3.75 -13.63
CA PRO A 434 29.95 -4.43 -13.93
C PRO A 434 28.78 -3.92 -13.10
N PHE A 435 29.01 -3.62 -11.81
CA PHE A 435 27.98 -3.08 -10.92
C PHE A 435 27.44 -1.73 -11.40
N GLU A 436 28.27 -0.85 -11.97
CA GLU A 436 27.80 0.42 -12.55
C GLU A 436 26.87 0.15 -13.75
N SER A 437 27.27 -0.78 -14.63
CA SER A 437 26.48 -1.14 -15.81
C SER A 437 25.15 -1.80 -15.45
N ASP A 438 25.14 -2.67 -14.45
CA ASP A 438 23.94 -3.39 -14.03
C ASP A 438 22.95 -2.45 -13.33
N THR A 439 23.45 -1.55 -12.48
CA THR A 439 22.63 -0.51 -11.84
C THR A 439 22.13 0.53 -12.84
N ASP A 440 22.94 0.94 -13.83
CA ASP A 440 22.50 1.83 -14.91
C ASP A 440 21.40 1.19 -15.76
N THR A 441 21.53 -0.10 -16.08
CA THR A 441 20.50 -0.85 -16.82
C THR A 441 19.20 -0.92 -16.05
N THR A 442 19.27 -1.24 -14.76
CA THR A 442 18.10 -1.35 -13.87
C THR A 442 17.39 0.01 -13.75
N LEU A 443 18.15 1.08 -13.49
CA LEU A 443 17.56 2.41 -13.35
C LEU A 443 17.03 2.98 -14.67
N SER A 444 17.66 2.65 -15.80
CA SER A 444 17.13 3.01 -17.12
C SER A 444 15.77 2.37 -17.39
N GLN A 445 15.54 1.12 -16.96
CA GLN A 445 14.24 0.46 -17.08
C GLN A 445 13.20 1.11 -16.16
N PHE A 446 13.60 1.43 -14.93
CA PHE A 446 12.76 2.12 -13.96
C PHE A 446 12.32 3.51 -14.45
N ASN A 447 13.25 4.32 -14.95
CA ASN A 447 12.95 5.63 -15.52
C ASN A 447 12.07 5.54 -16.77
N ALA A 448 12.13 4.44 -17.53
CA ALA A 448 11.26 4.25 -18.69
C ALA A 448 9.79 4.01 -18.28
N ILE A 449 9.54 3.34 -17.15
CA ILE A 449 8.20 3.21 -16.56
C ILE A 449 7.68 4.61 -16.20
N ALA A 450 8.48 5.39 -15.48
CA ALA A 450 8.11 6.76 -15.09
C ALA A 450 7.79 7.64 -16.31
N ALA A 451 8.62 7.57 -17.35
CA ALA A 451 8.42 8.34 -18.58
C ALA A 451 7.17 7.92 -19.36
N GLY A 452 6.83 6.63 -19.35
CA GLY A 452 5.60 6.13 -19.96
C GLY A 452 4.36 6.73 -19.29
N ILE A 453 4.28 6.59 -17.97
CA ILE A 453 3.14 7.07 -17.16
C ILE A 453 3.04 8.60 -17.22
N ALA A 454 4.16 9.32 -17.04
CA ALA A 454 4.18 10.78 -17.15
C ALA A 454 3.63 11.28 -18.50
N GLY A 455 3.92 10.55 -19.59
CA GLY A 455 3.38 10.86 -20.92
C GLY A 455 1.86 10.77 -21.01
N GLU A 456 1.22 9.88 -20.26
CA GLU A 456 -0.24 9.72 -20.23
C GLU A 456 -0.94 10.91 -19.55
N TYR A 457 -0.28 11.52 -18.57
CA TYR A 457 -0.76 12.71 -17.84
C TYR A 457 -0.26 14.04 -18.46
N GLY A 458 0.47 14.01 -19.57
CA GLY A 458 1.04 15.21 -20.19
C GLY A 458 2.15 15.87 -19.36
N VAL A 459 2.73 15.14 -18.40
CA VAL A 459 3.84 15.58 -17.56
C VAL A 459 5.13 15.53 -18.36
N ARG A 460 5.94 16.60 -18.27
CA ARG A 460 7.22 16.68 -19.00
C ARG A 460 8.31 15.91 -18.28
N ILE A 461 9.09 15.13 -19.01
CA ILE A 461 10.22 14.40 -18.44
C ILE A 461 11.49 15.24 -18.51
N ALA A 462 12.13 15.46 -17.36
CA ALA A 462 13.45 16.01 -17.23
C ALA A 462 14.47 14.90 -17.00
N ASP A 463 15.43 14.76 -17.92
CA ASP A 463 16.45 13.70 -17.89
C ASP A 463 17.53 14.00 -16.84
N GLY A 464 17.27 13.60 -15.60
CA GLY A 464 18.28 13.60 -14.53
C GLY A 464 19.30 12.46 -14.66
N PHE A 465 19.03 11.45 -15.50
CA PHE A 465 19.82 10.22 -15.57
C PHE A 465 21.04 10.36 -16.47
N ALA A 466 20.86 10.65 -17.75
CA ALA A 466 21.96 10.62 -18.73
C ALA A 466 23.06 11.66 -18.46
N PRO A 467 22.74 12.91 -18.03
CA PRO A 467 23.77 13.90 -17.71
C PRO A 467 24.65 13.53 -16.51
N MET A 468 24.16 12.66 -15.63
CA MET A 468 24.87 12.23 -14.41
C MET A 468 25.66 10.92 -14.62
N GLN A 469 25.38 10.14 -15.67
CA GLN A 469 26.07 8.89 -15.96
C GLN A 469 27.58 9.08 -16.04
N ASN A 470 28.33 8.17 -15.43
CA ASN A 470 29.79 8.15 -15.35
C ASN A 470 30.42 9.40 -14.70
N THR A 471 29.64 10.22 -13.98
CA THR A 471 30.15 11.44 -13.33
C THR A 471 29.95 11.47 -11.82
N THR A 472 29.25 10.50 -11.22
CA THR A 472 28.81 10.60 -9.82
C THR A 472 29.97 10.61 -8.82
N ALA A 473 31.14 10.08 -9.20
CA ALA A 473 32.39 10.26 -8.45
C ALA A 473 32.78 11.74 -8.22
N ALA A 474 32.37 12.64 -9.10
CA ALA A 474 32.68 14.07 -9.06
C ALA A 474 31.45 14.97 -8.84
N THR A 475 30.24 14.44 -9.01
CA THR A 475 28.99 15.20 -8.88
C THR A 475 28.19 14.86 -7.62
N THR A 476 28.62 13.86 -6.85
CA THR A 476 28.00 13.44 -5.57
C THR A 476 29.03 13.29 -4.46
N HIS A 477 28.56 13.03 -3.25
CA HIS A 477 29.40 12.75 -2.07
C HIS A 477 29.89 11.28 -1.98
N MET A 478 29.76 10.50 -3.05
CA MET A 478 30.09 9.06 -3.05
C MET A 478 31.56 8.77 -2.72
N LEU A 479 32.46 9.73 -2.91
CA LEU A 479 33.90 9.59 -2.61
C LEU A 479 34.34 10.26 -1.31
N ASP A 480 33.41 10.82 -0.53
CA ASP A 480 33.72 11.46 0.74
C ASP A 480 34.16 10.44 1.80
N GLY A 481 34.75 10.95 2.90
CA GLY A 481 35.20 10.11 4.02
C GLY A 481 34.06 9.27 4.62
N ARG A 482 32.83 9.82 4.62
CA ARG A 482 31.59 9.05 4.73
C ARG A 482 30.89 9.16 3.37
N PRO A 483 30.88 8.09 2.57
CA PRO A 483 30.32 8.15 1.22
C PRO A 483 28.82 8.35 1.27
N ASP A 484 28.30 9.22 0.43
CA ASP A 484 26.89 9.60 0.41
C ASP A 484 26.41 9.74 -1.05
N ILE A 485 25.25 9.16 -1.36
CA ILE A 485 24.66 9.15 -2.70
C ILE A 485 24.25 10.54 -3.19
N HIS A 486 24.06 11.50 -2.28
CA HIS A 486 23.43 12.78 -2.60
C HIS A 486 24.35 13.71 -3.41
N PRO A 487 23.77 14.59 -4.26
CA PRO A 487 24.55 15.45 -5.12
C PRO A 487 25.32 16.53 -4.36
N LEU A 488 26.52 16.83 -4.85
CA LEU A 488 27.22 18.08 -4.57
C LEU A 488 26.48 19.25 -5.25
N PRO A 489 26.82 20.52 -4.94
CA PRO A 489 26.23 21.68 -5.63
C PRO A 489 26.29 21.59 -7.16
N ILE A 490 27.34 20.97 -7.73
CA ILE A 490 27.46 20.78 -9.18
C ILE A 490 26.50 19.71 -9.72
N GLY A 491 26.22 18.64 -8.98
CA GLY A 491 25.21 17.67 -9.37
C GLY A 491 23.81 18.28 -9.37
N TYR A 492 23.48 19.09 -8.35
CA TYR A 492 22.23 19.84 -8.32
C TYR A 492 22.09 20.88 -9.45
N ASP A 493 23.21 21.46 -9.91
CA ASP A 493 23.20 22.32 -11.08
C ASP A 493 22.81 21.55 -12.36
N ILE A 494 23.32 20.33 -12.54
CA ILE A 494 22.99 19.44 -13.65
C ILE A 494 21.49 19.06 -13.63
N LEU A 495 20.97 18.68 -12.46
CA LEU A 495 19.55 18.33 -12.30
C LEU A 495 18.63 19.53 -12.61
N ALA A 496 18.94 20.72 -12.07
CA ALA A 496 18.19 21.93 -12.37
C ALA A 496 18.26 22.31 -13.86
N ALA A 497 19.40 22.10 -14.50
CA ALA A 497 19.55 22.35 -15.92
C ALA A 497 18.76 21.36 -16.78
N SER A 498 18.58 20.12 -16.31
CA SER A 498 17.75 19.11 -16.98
C SER A 498 16.26 19.48 -16.96
N LEU A 499 15.79 20.05 -15.85
CA LEU A 499 14.45 20.64 -15.77
C LEU A 499 14.27 21.82 -16.75
N LEU A 500 15.27 22.67 -16.86
CA LEU A 500 15.26 23.80 -17.80
C LEU A 500 15.23 23.35 -19.26
N ASP A 501 16.01 22.32 -19.59
CA ASP A 501 16.05 21.75 -20.95
C ASP A 501 14.69 21.13 -21.33
N ALA A 502 14.00 20.50 -20.38
CA ALA A 502 12.65 19.95 -20.56
C ALA A 502 11.55 21.01 -20.78
N LEU A 503 11.78 22.28 -20.40
CA LEU A 503 10.87 23.37 -20.74
C LEU A 503 11.00 23.82 -22.20
N SER A 504 12.17 23.59 -22.81
CA SER A 504 12.55 24.12 -24.12
C SER A 504 12.29 23.14 -25.29
N GLY A 505 12.07 21.86 -24.98
CA GLY A 505 11.63 20.82 -25.92
C GLY A 505 10.11 20.76 -26.02
#